data_AF-A0A5J4V138-F1
#
_entry.id   AF-A0A5J4V138-F1
#
_cell.length_a   1.000
_cell.length_b   1.000
_cell.length_c   1.000
_cell.angle_alpha   90.00
_cell.angle_beta   90.00
_cell.angle_gamma   90.00
#
_symmetry.space_group_name_H-M   'P 1'
#
loop_
_entity.id
_entity.type
_entity.pdbx_description
1 polymer ?
#
loop_
_entity_poly.entity_id
_entity_poly.type
_entity_poly.pdbx_seq_one_letter_code
_entity_poly.pdbx_strand_id
1 'polypeptide(L)'
;MNILSLKQLINLKKDSYQESELIAIMRNFLIEFNTVQPSAYADEIQLSLEKNLEDALNILPLLVRGLDINLRFDGIKSFEFSAEMLIFDLCNINLYHGQVIPPSDELYPYLKDKDLLPTGIILSQFIQNSSTQTTEYGLNQLKYQLPEGQLSILFKGNHYSVLTSDGGELFELVTAAGLSKMANIVWMRIDGTNNELMLCNADFYP
;
A
#
# COMPACT_ATOMS: atom_id res chain seq x y z
N MET A 1 -5.38 -8.90 1.74
CA MET A 1 -5.47 -10.18 2.49
C MET A 1 -4.52 -10.25 3.67
N ASN A 2 -3.20 -10.18 3.48
CA ASN A 2 -2.21 -10.30 4.57
C ASN A 2 -2.48 -9.35 5.75
N ILE A 3 -2.70 -8.06 5.48
CA ILE A 3 -3.03 -7.06 6.53
C ILE A 3 -4.28 -7.46 7.31
N LEU A 4 -5.35 -7.87 6.62
CA LEU A 4 -6.61 -8.27 7.27
C LEU A 4 -6.40 -9.51 8.15
N SER A 5 -5.57 -10.47 7.70
CA SER A 5 -5.22 -11.64 8.49
C SER A 5 -4.38 -11.30 9.72
N LEU A 6 -3.37 -10.43 9.57
CA LEU A 6 -2.52 -9.97 10.67
C LEU A 6 -3.31 -9.15 11.71
N LYS A 7 -4.30 -8.36 11.26
CA LYS A 7 -5.26 -7.66 12.13
C LYS A 7 -6.35 -8.58 12.71
N GLN A 8 -6.35 -9.88 12.38
CA GLN A 8 -7.37 -10.86 12.77
C GLN A 8 -8.81 -10.48 12.35
N LEU A 9 -8.95 -9.67 11.29
CA LEU A 9 -10.25 -9.27 10.72
C LEU A 9 -10.82 -10.35 9.79
N ILE A 10 -9.96 -11.23 9.29
CA ILE A 10 -10.33 -12.43 8.55
C ILE A 10 -9.57 -13.63 9.11
N ASN A 11 -10.12 -14.83 8.93
CA ASN A 11 -9.49 -16.07 9.37
C ASN A 11 -9.17 -16.97 8.16
N LEU A 12 -7.88 -17.12 7.86
CA LEU A 12 -7.39 -18.05 6.84
C LEU A 12 -7.06 -19.40 7.51
N LYS A 13 -7.83 -20.43 7.17
CA LYS A 13 -7.80 -21.78 7.75
C LYS A 13 -7.02 -22.81 6.93
N LYS A 14 -6.52 -22.44 5.74
CA LYS A 14 -5.79 -23.32 4.83
C LYS A 14 -4.37 -22.81 4.63
N ASP A 15 -3.45 -23.72 4.31
CA ASP A 15 -2.07 -23.37 3.98
C ASP A 15 -1.94 -22.74 2.57
N SER A 16 -2.94 -22.96 1.71
CA SER A 16 -2.98 -22.41 0.35
C SER A 16 -4.40 -22.11 -0.07
N TYR A 17 -4.55 -21.06 -0.90
CA TYR A 17 -5.82 -20.61 -1.44
C TYR A 17 -5.70 -20.39 -2.95
N GLN A 18 -6.77 -20.73 -3.67
CA GLN A 18 -6.96 -20.24 -5.03
C GLN A 18 -7.36 -18.76 -5.00
N GLU A 19 -7.06 -18.07 -6.09
CA GLU A 19 -7.42 -16.65 -6.27
C GLU A 19 -8.92 -16.40 -6.07
N SER A 20 -9.78 -17.25 -6.65
CA SER A 20 -11.23 -17.15 -6.52
C SER A 20 -11.71 -17.27 -5.06
N GLU A 21 -11.00 -18.06 -4.23
CA GLU A 21 -11.31 -18.18 -2.81
C GLU A 21 -10.94 -16.89 -2.06
N LEU A 22 -9.78 -16.31 -2.36
CA LEU A 22 -9.36 -15.03 -1.76
C LEU A 22 -10.29 -13.88 -2.15
N ILE A 23 -10.74 -13.85 -3.42
CA ILE A 23 -11.74 -12.90 -3.91
C ILE A 23 -13.06 -13.06 -3.13
N ALA A 24 -13.54 -14.29 -2.96
CA ALA A 24 -14.78 -14.54 -2.22
C ALA A 24 -14.66 -14.10 -0.75
N ILE A 25 -13.52 -14.36 -0.10
CA ILE A 25 -13.27 -13.89 1.27
C ILE A 25 -13.24 -12.37 1.34
N MET A 26 -12.53 -11.70 0.42
CA MET A 26 -12.47 -10.23 0.38
C MET A 26 -13.84 -9.61 0.14
N ARG A 27 -14.63 -10.17 -0.77
CA ARG A 27 -16.01 -9.73 -1.04
C ARG A 27 -16.86 -9.79 0.23
N ASN A 28 -16.85 -10.92 0.94
CA ASN A 28 -17.64 -11.08 2.15
C ASN A 28 -17.18 -10.10 3.24
N PHE A 29 -15.87 -9.95 3.42
CA PHE A 29 -15.30 -8.98 4.35
C PHE A 29 -15.76 -7.55 4.04
N LEU A 30 -15.68 -7.10 2.78
CA LEU A 30 -16.09 -5.74 2.40
C LEU A 30 -17.56 -5.47 2.72
N ILE A 31 -18.45 -6.44 2.44
CA ILE A 31 -19.87 -6.32 2.76
C ILE A 31 -20.06 -6.25 4.28
N GLU A 32 -19.55 -7.22 5.04
CA GLU A 32 -19.75 -7.28 6.48
C GLU A 32 -19.15 -6.07 7.21
N PHE A 33 -17.93 -5.65 6.83
CA PHE A 33 -17.22 -4.55 7.48
C PHE A 33 -17.90 -3.20 7.27
N ASN A 34 -18.56 -3.00 6.11
CA ASN A 34 -19.15 -1.71 5.73
C ASN A 34 -20.68 -1.65 5.88
N THR A 35 -21.35 -2.75 6.23
CA THR A 35 -22.83 -2.79 6.41
C THR A 35 -23.29 -2.94 7.86
N VAL A 36 -22.39 -3.26 8.80
CA VAL A 36 -22.76 -3.60 10.19
C VAL A 36 -22.84 -2.36 11.13
N GLN A 37 -23.40 -1.24 10.67
CA GLN A 37 -23.67 -0.07 11.53
C GLN A 37 -25.16 0.32 11.50
N PRO A 38 -25.89 0.27 12.63
CA PRO A 38 -27.22 0.89 12.75
C PRO A 38 -27.10 2.40 12.56
N SER A 39 -27.97 2.96 11.70
CA SER A 39 -27.94 4.34 11.19
C SER A 39 -27.73 5.43 12.25
N ALA A 40 -26.48 5.88 12.40
CA ALA A 40 -26.12 7.15 13.04
C ALA A 40 -25.75 8.24 12.01
N TYR A 41 -25.71 7.89 10.72
CA TYR A 41 -25.32 8.76 9.62
C TYR A 41 -26.53 9.31 8.88
N ALA A 42 -26.40 10.52 8.33
CA ALA A 42 -27.40 11.10 7.43
C ALA A 42 -27.52 10.27 6.14
N ASP A 43 -28.73 10.20 5.57
CA ASP A 43 -29.07 9.37 4.39
C ASP A 43 -28.10 9.57 3.20
N GLU A 44 -27.58 10.78 2.98
CA GLU A 44 -26.63 11.09 1.90
C GLU A 44 -25.28 10.38 2.06
N ILE A 45 -24.78 10.25 3.30
CA ILE A 45 -23.50 9.58 3.60
C ILE A 45 -23.66 8.08 3.37
N GLN A 46 -24.81 7.53 3.75
CA GLN A 46 -25.12 6.11 3.56
C GLN A 46 -25.18 5.76 2.06
N LEU A 47 -25.86 6.58 1.25
CA LEU A 47 -25.96 6.37 -0.19
C LEU A 47 -24.58 6.43 -0.87
N SER A 48 -23.70 7.34 -0.43
CA SER A 48 -22.32 7.41 -0.94
C SER A 48 -21.51 6.17 -0.58
N LEU A 49 -21.67 5.63 0.62
CA LEU A 49 -20.96 4.42 1.06
C LEU A 49 -21.44 3.19 0.28
N GLU A 50 -22.75 3.04 0.08
CA GLU A 50 -23.33 1.95 -0.70
C GLU A 50 -22.82 1.95 -2.14
N LYS A 51 -22.78 3.13 -2.77
CA LYS A 51 -22.20 3.29 -4.10
C LYS A 51 -20.72 2.91 -4.15
N ASN A 52 -19.92 3.42 -3.21
CA ASN A 52 -18.49 3.08 -3.14
C ASN A 52 -18.27 1.57 -2.96
N LEU A 53 -19.11 0.91 -2.16
CA LEU A 53 -19.05 -0.54 -1.97
C LEU A 53 -19.40 -1.28 -3.26
N GLU A 54 -20.45 -0.88 -3.97
CA GLU A 54 -20.82 -1.47 -5.26
C GLU A 54 -19.67 -1.33 -6.29
N ASP A 55 -19.11 -0.12 -6.41
CA ASP A 55 -17.99 0.17 -7.30
C ASP A 55 -16.77 -0.71 -6.95
N ALA A 56 -16.41 -0.81 -5.67
CA ALA A 56 -15.30 -1.66 -5.23
C ALA A 56 -15.52 -3.15 -5.50
N LEU A 57 -16.75 -3.66 -5.33
CA LEU A 57 -17.10 -5.05 -5.63
C LEU A 57 -16.97 -5.38 -7.13
N ASN A 58 -17.27 -4.41 -8.00
CA ASN A 58 -17.09 -4.55 -9.45
C ASN A 58 -15.60 -4.55 -9.85
N ILE A 59 -14.75 -3.86 -9.09
CA ILE A 59 -13.30 -3.79 -9.33
C ILE A 59 -12.56 -5.01 -8.77
N LEU A 60 -13.07 -5.65 -7.72
CA LEU A 60 -12.40 -6.73 -7.00
C LEU A 60 -11.81 -7.85 -7.92
N PRO A 61 -12.49 -8.34 -8.97
CA PRO A 61 -11.91 -9.32 -9.89
C PRO A 61 -10.73 -8.81 -10.72
N LEU A 62 -10.62 -7.49 -10.91
CA LEU A 62 -9.55 -6.86 -11.68
C LEU A 62 -8.24 -6.76 -10.90
N LEU A 63 -8.29 -6.70 -9.57
CA LEU A 63 -7.10 -6.59 -8.69
C LEU A 63 -6.04 -7.66 -8.95
N VAL A 64 -6.49 -8.83 -9.38
CA VAL A 64 -5.66 -9.98 -9.74
C VAL A 64 -4.66 -9.62 -10.83
N ARG A 65 -5.10 -8.82 -11.80
CA ARG A 65 -4.32 -8.45 -12.98
C ARG A 65 -3.38 -7.28 -12.71
N GLY A 66 -3.36 -6.78 -11.47
CA GLY A 66 -2.67 -5.57 -11.08
C GLY A 66 -3.63 -4.40 -10.93
N LEU A 67 -3.19 -3.44 -10.13
CA LEU A 67 -3.87 -2.18 -9.88
C LEU A 67 -3.08 -1.07 -10.55
N ASP A 68 -3.70 -0.36 -11.49
CA ASP A 68 -3.12 0.82 -12.10
C ASP A 68 -3.35 2.03 -11.20
N ILE A 69 -2.30 2.47 -10.50
CA ILE A 69 -2.34 3.66 -9.66
C ILE A 69 -1.24 4.62 -10.12
N ASN A 70 -1.61 5.88 -10.24
CA ASN A 70 -0.67 6.93 -10.59
C ASN A 70 -0.24 7.69 -9.35
N LEU A 71 1.08 7.73 -9.11
CA LEU A 71 1.67 8.45 -7.99
C LEU A 71 1.67 9.95 -8.23
N ARG A 72 1.41 10.77 -7.23
CA ARG A 72 1.86 12.16 -7.19
C ARG A 72 3.11 12.23 -6.33
N PHE A 73 4.09 13.03 -6.72
CA PHE A 73 5.41 12.99 -6.06
C PHE A 73 5.54 13.99 -4.90
N ASP A 74 4.46 14.65 -4.50
CA ASP A 74 4.46 15.73 -3.50
C ASP A 74 4.22 15.27 -2.06
N GLY A 75 3.95 13.97 -1.83
CA GLY A 75 3.81 13.40 -0.50
C GLY A 75 3.68 11.89 -0.52
N ILE A 76 3.95 11.23 0.62
CA ILE A 76 3.96 9.76 0.74
C ILE A 76 2.57 9.09 0.59
N LYS A 77 1.49 9.87 0.69
CA LYS A 77 0.09 9.44 0.52
C LYS A 77 -0.53 10.01 -0.76
N SER A 78 0.27 10.60 -1.64
CA SER A 78 -0.24 11.36 -2.77
C SER A 78 -0.41 10.46 -3.99
N PHE A 79 -1.66 10.18 -4.36
CA PHE A 79 -2.02 9.40 -5.54
C PHE A 79 -3.09 10.13 -6.34
N GLU A 80 -3.02 10.06 -7.67
CA GLU A 80 -4.16 10.46 -8.51
C GLU A 80 -5.37 9.59 -8.16
N PHE A 81 -6.55 10.20 -8.19
CA PHE A 81 -7.77 9.48 -7.87
C PHE A 81 -8.02 8.39 -8.92
N SER A 82 -8.17 7.16 -8.45
CA SER A 82 -8.66 6.04 -9.26
C SER A 82 -9.67 5.24 -8.43
N ALA A 83 -10.66 4.65 -9.10
CA ALA A 83 -11.74 3.92 -8.42
C ALA A 83 -11.20 2.69 -7.69
N GLU A 84 -10.09 2.15 -8.17
CA GLU A 84 -9.30 1.08 -7.61
C GLU A 84 -8.86 1.33 -6.16
N MET A 85 -8.68 2.60 -5.78
CA MET A 85 -8.28 2.95 -4.42
C MET A 85 -9.39 2.78 -3.39
N LEU A 86 -10.66 2.74 -3.81
CA LEU A 86 -11.82 2.58 -2.92
C LEU A 86 -11.70 1.33 -2.03
N ILE A 87 -11.04 0.27 -2.53
CA ILE A 87 -10.90 -0.95 -1.73
C ILE A 87 -10.04 -0.73 -0.48
N PHE A 88 -9.04 0.16 -0.55
CA PHE A 88 -8.17 0.46 0.58
C PHE A 88 -8.94 1.27 1.64
N ASP A 89 -9.73 2.25 1.18
CA ASP A 89 -10.59 3.07 2.03
C ASP A 89 -11.65 2.21 2.75
N LEU A 90 -12.35 1.34 2.01
CA LEU A 90 -13.36 0.42 2.56
C LEU A 90 -12.78 -0.66 3.47
N CYS A 91 -11.47 -0.94 3.38
CA CYS A 91 -10.77 -1.82 4.31
C CYS A 91 -10.16 -1.06 5.50
N ASN A 92 -10.23 0.28 5.52
CA ASN A 92 -9.51 1.15 6.45
C ASN A 92 -8.00 0.81 6.51
N ILE A 93 -7.37 0.78 5.33
CA ILE A 93 -5.94 0.50 5.16
C ILE A 93 -5.31 1.65 4.40
N ASN A 94 -4.27 2.25 4.98
CA ASN A 94 -3.51 3.30 4.32
C ASN A 94 -2.63 2.73 3.19
N LEU A 95 -2.59 3.45 2.08
CA LEU A 95 -1.66 3.22 0.98
C LEU A 95 -0.57 4.31 0.99
N TYR A 96 0.69 3.89 0.83
CA TYR A 96 1.86 4.76 0.83
C TYR A 96 2.79 4.46 -0.35
N HIS A 97 3.62 5.43 -0.73
CA HIS A 97 4.77 5.24 -1.61
C HIS A 97 5.98 6.04 -1.10
N GLY A 98 7.19 5.62 -1.48
CA GLY A 98 8.44 6.29 -1.10
C GLY A 98 9.01 7.23 -2.18
N GLN A 99 8.34 7.36 -3.33
CA GLN A 99 8.82 8.19 -4.43
C GLN A 99 8.33 9.63 -4.25
N VAL A 100 9.06 10.43 -3.47
CA VAL A 100 8.67 11.80 -3.11
C VAL A 100 9.79 12.78 -3.43
N ILE A 101 9.48 13.87 -4.11
CA ILE A 101 10.42 14.96 -4.38
C ILE A 101 10.41 15.97 -3.22
N PRO A 102 11.58 16.41 -2.70
CA PRO A 102 11.63 17.47 -1.70
C PRO A 102 11.05 18.79 -2.25
N PRO A 103 10.29 19.56 -1.46
CA PRO A 103 9.83 20.89 -1.87
C PRO A 103 10.96 21.89 -2.17
N SER A 104 12.17 21.62 -1.68
CA SER A 104 13.38 22.41 -1.94
C SER A 104 14.06 22.08 -3.27
N ASP A 105 13.65 21.02 -3.95
CA ASP A 105 14.21 20.61 -5.23
C ASP A 105 13.68 21.52 -6.36
N GLU A 106 14.57 21.94 -7.26
CA GLU A 106 14.21 22.82 -8.38
C GLU A 106 13.18 22.18 -9.33
N LEU A 107 13.11 20.85 -9.37
CA LEU A 107 12.17 20.10 -10.19
C LEU A 107 10.78 19.96 -9.56
N TYR A 108 10.62 20.31 -8.28
CA TYR A 108 9.37 20.14 -7.54
C TYR A 108 8.14 20.77 -8.23
N PRO A 109 8.19 22.04 -8.72
CA PRO A 109 7.04 22.66 -9.36
C PRO A 109 6.57 21.94 -10.63
N TYR A 110 7.47 21.25 -11.33
CA TYR A 110 7.16 20.54 -12.57
C TYR A 110 6.61 19.13 -12.29
N LEU A 111 7.15 18.45 -11.27
CA LEU A 111 6.78 17.08 -10.94
C LEU A 111 5.52 16.96 -10.07
N LYS A 112 5.15 18.03 -9.36
CA LYS A 112 3.95 18.04 -8.52
C LYS A 112 2.66 17.84 -9.33
N ASP A 113 2.50 18.59 -10.42
CA ASP A 113 1.24 18.65 -11.16
C ASP A 113 1.26 17.84 -12.47
N LYS A 114 2.39 17.24 -12.87
CA LYS A 114 2.56 16.38 -14.07
C LYS A 114 2.10 16.95 -15.44
N ASP A 115 1.56 18.16 -15.50
CA ASP A 115 0.76 18.66 -16.63
C ASP A 115 1.53 19.42 -17.74
N LEU A 116 2.87 19.41 -17.73
CA LEU A 116 3.68 20.21 -18.68
C LEU A 116 4.62 19.36 -19.56
N LEU A 117 4.72 19.66 -20.86
CA LEU A 117 5.56 18.94 -21.83
C LEU A 117 7.06 18.76 -21.47
N PRO A 118 7.75 19.71 -20.79
CA PRO A 118 9.10 19.47 -20.26
C PRO A 118 9.14 18.39 -19.16
N THR A 119 8.01 18.14 -18.50
CA THR A 119 7.87 17.19 -17.39
C THR A 119 8.07 15.75 -17.83
N GLY A 120 7.75 15.37 -19.08
CA GLY A 120 7.90 13.96 -19.50
C GLY A 120 9.33 13.43 -19.41
N ILE A 121 10.32 14.23 -19.80
CA ILE A 121 11.74 13.87 -19.70
C ILE A 121 12.20 13.93 -18.23
N ILE A 122 11.84 15.00 -17.51
CA ILE A 122 12.18 15.20 -16.10
C ILE A 122 11.60 14.06 -15.24
N LEU A 123 10.36 13.67 -15.50
CA LEU A 123 9.64 12.57 -14.87
C LEU A 123 10.33 11.24 -15.15
N SER A 124 10.68 10.99 -16.41
CA SER A 124 11.39 9.77 -16.79
C SER A 124 12.74 9.68 -16.08
N GLN A 125 13.50 10.78 -16.02
CA GLN A 125 14.75 10.85 -15.27
C GLN A 125 14.54 10.67 -13.77
N PHE A 126 13.55 11.31 -13.18
CA PHE A 126 13.23 11.16 -11.75
C PHE A 126 12.86 9.72 -11.39
N ILE A 127 12.05 9.06 -12.22
CA ILE A 127 11.70 7.64 -12.05
C ILE A 127 12.95 6.77 -12.19
N GLN A 128 13.74 6.97 -13.25
CA GLN A 128 14.91 6.14 -13.56
C GLN A 128 16.08 6.34 -12.57
N ASN A 129 16.21 7.53 -11.99
CA ASN A 129 17.28 7.85 -11.04
C ASN A 129 17.06 7.22 -9.66
N SER A 130 15.88 6.66 -9.39
CA SER A 130 15.62 5.86 -8.19
C SER A 130 15.61 4.37 -8.54
N SER A 131 16.76 3.70 -8.42
CA SER A 131 16.88 2.25 -8.66
C SER A 131 15.93 1.40 -7.81
N THR A 132 15.45 1.94 -6.69
CA THR A 132 14.48 1.32 -5.77
C THR A 132 13.07 1.88 -5.88
N GLN A 133 12.80 2.86 -6.76
CA GLN A 133 11.55 3.62 -6.77
C GLN A 133 11.19 4.25 -5.40
N THR A 134 12.19 4.56 -4.59
CA THR A 134 12.06 5.31 -3.34
C THR A 134 13.16 6.35 -3.27
N THR A 135 12.82 7.58 -2.89
CA THR A 135 13.80 8.63 -2.62
C THR A 135 14.21 8.61 -1.15
N GLU A 136 15.41 9.08 -0.82
CA GLU A 136 15.84 9.22 0.57
C GLU A 136 14.87 10.12 1.35
N TYR A 137 14.42 11.21 0.72
CA TYR A 137 13.41 12.10 1.29
C TYR A 137 12.10 11.35 1.58
N GLY A 138 11.57 10.57 0.63
CA GLY A 138 10.34 9.81 0.83
C GLY A 138 10.46 8.73 1.91
N LEU A 139 11.59 8.03 1.99
CA LEU A 139 11.87 7.08 3.08
C LEU A 139 11.89 7.75 4.45
N ASN A 140 12.53 8.91 4.56
CA ASN A 140 12.53 9.70 5.79
C ASN A 140 11.12 10.15 6.14
N GLN A 141 10.32 10.63 5.17
CA GLN A 141 8.92 10.99 5.41
C GLN A 141 8.11 9.79 5.92
N LEU A 142 8.29 8.59 5.36
CA LEU A 142 7.65 7.37 5.84
C LEU A 142 8.04 7.07 7.29
N LYS A 143 9.33 7.13 7.65
CA LYS A 143 9.80 6.92 9.02
C LYS A 143 9.17 7.88 10.03
N TYR A 144 8.95 9.15 9.66
CA TYR A 144 8.39 10.15 10.57
C TYR A 144 6.86 10.13 10.65
N GLN A 145 6.17 9.77 9.57
CA GLN A 145 4.71 9.91 9.49
C GLN A 145 3.96 8.59 9.68
N LEU A 146 4.61 7.44 9.50
CA LEU A 146 3.98 6.15 9.73
C LEU A 146 3.84 5.91 11.24
N PRO A 147 2.62 5.71 11.76
CA PRO A 147 2.44 5.37 13.16
C PRO A 147 3.07 4.01 13.49
N GLU A 148 3.67 3.91 14.68
CA GLU A 148 4.28 2.69 15.17
C GLU A 148 3.30 1.51 15.15
N GLY A 149 3.75 0.36 14.63
CA GLY A 149 2.94 -0.85 14.49
C GLY A 149 1.78 -0.78 13.48
N GLN A 150 1.61 0.34 12.76
CA GLN A 150 0.53 0.45 11.77
C GLN A 150 0.81 -0.41 10.53
N LEU A 151 -0.01 -1.44 10.34
CA LEU A 151 -0.04 -2.22 9.10
C LEU A 151 -0.69 -1.43 7.97
N SER A 152 0.10 -1.14 6.94
CA SER A 152 -0.27 -0.35 5.77
C SER A 152 0.21 -1.03 4.48
N ILE A 153 -0.12 -0.46 3.33
CA ILE A 153 0.38 -0.93 2.03
C ILE A 153 1.46 0.03 1.54
N LEU A 154 2.59 -0.51 1.09
CA LEU A 154 3.59 0.22 0.33
C LEU A 154 3.48 -0.15 -1.15
N PHE A 155 3.36 0.85 -2.01
CA PHE A 155 3.52 0.71 -3.45
C PHE A 155 4.93 1.11 -3.86
N LYS A 156 5.64 0.17 -4.49
CA LYS A 156 7.03 0.32 -4.93
C LYS A 156 7.31 -0.71 -6.03
N GLY A 157 7.88 -0.32 -7.16
CA GLY A 157 8.29 -1.26 -8.20
C GLY A 157 7.13 -1.92 -8.94
N ASN A 158 5.97 -1.26 -9.08
CA ASN A 158 4.70 -1.89 -9.51
C ASN A 158 4.28 -3.08 -8.62
N HIS A 159 4.75 -3.11 -7.38
CA HIS A 159 4.45 -4.14 -6.40
C HIS A 159 3.83 -3.51 -5.15
N TYR A 160 2.92 -4.25 -4.52
CA TYR A 160 2.27 -3.88 -3.28
C TYR A 160 2.77 -4.79 -2.16
N SER A 161 3.39 -4.23 -1.14
CA SER A 161 3.84 -4.96 0.06
C SER A 161 3.15 -4.45 1.32
N VAL A 162 3.14 -5.28 2.37
CA VAL A 162 2.68 -4.84 3.69
C VAL A 162 3.81 -4.09 4.35
N LEU A 163 3.55 -2.86 4.80
CA LEU A 163 4.49 -1.97 5.47
C LEU A 163 4.10 -1.81 6.94
N THR A 164 5.10 -1.77 7.82
CA THR A 164 4.96 -1.39 9.23
C THR A 164 6.17 -0.61 9.73
N SER A 165 6.02 0.08 10.86
CA SER A 165 7.12 0.68 11.64
C SER A 165 7.33 -0.09 12.94
N ASP A 166 8.59 -0.30 13.32
CA ASP A 166 9.03 -0.73 14.64
C ASP A 166 10.35 -0.04 15.01
N GLY A 167 10.42 0.59 16.18
CA GLY A 167 11.59 1.32 16.66
C GLY A 167 12.01 2.51 15.77
N GLY A 168 11.07 3.08 14.99
CA GLY A 168 11.35 4.12 13.99
C GLY A 168 11.99 3.60 12.69
N GLU A 169 12.09 2.28 12.53
CA GLU A 169 12.55 1.61 11.33
C GLU A 169 11.37 1.01 10.56
N LEU A 170 11.52 0.90 9.23
CA LEU A 170 10.46 0.43 8.35
C LEU A 170 10.70 -1.03 7.96
N PHE A 171 9.62 -1.79 7.85
CA PHE A 171 9.65 -3.21 7.53
C PHE A 171 8.60 -3.57 6.48
N GLU A 172 8.99 -4.37 5.50
CA GLU A 172 8.10 -5.00 4.52
C GLU A 172 7.87 -6.47 4.87
N LEU A 173 6.63 -6.96 4.74
CA LEU A 173 6.34 -8.38 4.94
C LEU A 173 6.95 -9.21 3.79
N VAL A 174 7.68 -10.26 4.15
CA VAL A 174 8.26 -11.21 3.19
C VAL A 174 7.16 -12.13 2.67
N THR A 175 6.94 -12.11 1.35
CA THR A 175 5.92 -12.93 0.67
C THR A 175 6.50 -13.87 -0.39
N ALA A 176 7.83 -13.94 -0.51
CA ALA A 176 8.49 -14.77 -1.52
C ALA A 176 8.27 -16.26 -1.26
N ALA A 177 7.69 -16.98 -2.23
CA ALA A 177 7.34 -18.40 -2.10
C ALA A 177 8.53 -19.30 -1.71
N GLY A 178 9.74 -18.96 -2.13
CA GLY A 178 10.97 -19.69 -1.79
C GLY A 178 11.33 -19.67 -0.29
N LEU A 179 10.79 -18.73 0.47
CA LEU A 179 11.03 -18.57 1.91
C LEU A 179 9.88 -19.14 2.77
N SER A 180 8.85 -19.72 2.15
CA SER A 180 7.64 -20.23 2.83
C SER A 180 7.91 -21.27 3.94
N LYS A 181 9.03 -21.98 3.89
CA LYS A 181 9.42 -22.98 4.91
C LYS A 181 10.28 -22.40 6.04
N MET A 182 10.70 -21.15 5.94
CA MET A 182 11.57 -20.48 6.91
C MET A 182 10.70 -19.69 7.88
N ALA A 183 10.17 -20.37 8.91
CA ALA A 183 9.23 -19.78 9.86
C ALA A 183 9.80 -18.58 10.66
N ASN A 184 11.13 -18.44 10.70
CA ASN A 184 11.83 -17.35 11.35
C ASN A 184 12.05 -16.12 10.45
N ILE A 185 11.55 -16.14 9.20
CA ILE A 185 11.67 -15.01 8.27
C ILE A 185 10.28 -14.47 7.98
N VAL A 186 9.99 -13.28 8.50
CA VAL A 186 8.67 -12.64 8.42
C VAL A 186 8.78 -11.25 7.80
N TRP A 187 9.77 -10.46 8.22
CA TRP A 187 9.94 -9.08 7.81
C TRP A 187 11.26 -8.87 7.09
N MET A 188 11.32 -7.84 6.25
CA MET A 188 12.51 -7.33 5.61
C MET A 188 12.63 -5.85 5.95
N ARG A 189 13.75 -5.44 6.56
CA ARG A 189 13.98 -4.03 6.89
C ARG A 189 14.22 -3.21 5.62
N ILE A 190 13.68 -1.99 5.59
CA ILE A 190 13.92 -1.01 4.54
C ILE A 190 14.98 -0.01 5.05
N ASP A 191 16.20 -0.09 4.54
CA ASP A 191 17.32 0.76 4.98
C ASP A 191 17.75 1.81 3.95
N GLY A 192 17.14 1.81 2.76
CA GLY A 192 17.44 2.77 1.68
C GLY A 192 18.81 2.56 1.01
N THR A 193 19.60 1.59 1.47
CA THR A 193 20.91 1.26 0.93
C THR A 193 20.84 -0.10 0.25
N ASN A 194 21.00 -0.15 -1.07
CA ASN A 194 20.83 -1.35 -1.91
C ASN A 194 21.74 -2.56 -1.61
N ASN A 195 22.51 -2.57 -0.52
CA ASN A 195 23.66 -3.44 -0.43
C ASN A 195 23.45 -4.73 0.37
N GLU A 196 22.52 -4.80 1.34
CA GLU A 196 22.24 -6.06 2.05
C GLU A 196 20.75 -6.21 2.43
N LEU A 197 20.16 -7.37 2.10
CA LEU A 197 18.81 -7.72 2.54
C LEU A 197 18.84 -8.12 4.02
N MET A 198 18.28 -7.27 4.89
CA MET A 198 18.15 -7.58 6.32
C MET A 198 16.79 -8.24 6.59
N LEU A 199 16.78 -9.57 6.59
CA LEU A 199 15.62 -10.39 6.93
C LEU A 199 15.49 -10.50 8.45
N CYS A 200 14.26 -10.46 8.94
CA CYS A 200 13.94 -10.45 10.38
C CYS A 200 12.80 -11.44 10.70
N ASN A 201 12.76 -11.90 11.94
CA ASN A 201 11.68 -12.69 12.51
C ASN A 201 10.43 -11.86 12.82
N ALA A 202 9.40 -12.47 13.41
CA ALA A 202 8.13 -11.81 13.71
C ALA A 202 8.24 -10.61 14.67
N ASP A 203 9.28 -10.60 15.50
CA ASP A 203 9.58 -9.58 16.52
C ASP A 203 10.63 -8.57 16.02
N PHE A 204 10.84 -8.48 14.69
CA PHE A 204 11.75 -7.54 14.03
C PHE A 204 13.25 -7.73 14.33
N TYR A 205 13.65 -8.89 14.88
CA TYR A 205 15.06 -9.24 15.07
C TYR A 205 15.64 -10.02 13.89
N PRO A 206 16.91 -9.81 13.50
CA PRO A 206 17.60 -10.59 12.46
C PRO A 206 17.66 -12.10 12.70
#